data_AF-A0A532EVN9-F1
#
_entry.id   AF-A0A532EVN9-F1
#
_cell.length_a   1.000
_cell.length_b   1.000
_cell.length_c   1.000
_cell.angle_alpha   90.00
_cell.angle_beta   90.00
_cell.angle_gamma   90.00
#
_symmetry.space_group_name_H-M   'P 1'
#
loop_
_entity.id
_entity.type
_entity.pdbx_description
1 polymer ?
#
loop_
_entity_poly.entity_id
_entity_poly.type
_entity_poly.pdbx_seq_one_letter_code
_entity_poly.pdbx_strand_id
1 'polypeptide(L)'
;MARRTLETLSFDNTYARLPSVFYSRVNPTPFNAPPYLIHANPVAAQLIDLDPEQFTRPEFSALFGGSVLASGMEPLAMLYSGHQFGVYVPQLGDGRAILLGEAKNDRGERWDLHLKGAGMTPFSRDGDGRAVLRSTIREYLCCAAMQGLGIPTTQALCLVGSDDKVYREQIETSAMVVRMAPSHVRFGMFEVFYYRKQHEHLKTLADYVIDLHFPHLCDAGDKYARFFTEVVERTARLIAQWQAVGWAHGVMNTDNMSILGLTLDYGPYGFMDDYDAGFICNHSDHNGRYAFNQQPYIGLWNLSCLAQALLPLVEKDVLKTGLETYQPLFDREYQRQMRAKFGLVEARAEDDELIRDFMSLLQGSHADYTIVFRELSTFSTAESATNGKLLEHFLNRDRFEEWGVRYRDRLRSEGSRDDERCDRMNRVNPKYVLRNYLAQTAIEKAQHKDFSEIDRLFTLLQEPFKDQPGMDAYALPPPNWGKHLSVSCSS
;
A
#
# COMPACT_ATOMS: atom_id res chain seq x y z
N MET A 1 -24.74 -11.32 11.11
CA MET A 1 -24.71 -11.19 9.64
C MET A 1 -24.71 -12.60 9.06
N ALA A 2 -25.44 -12.82 7.97
CA ALA A 2 -25.44 -14.12 7.30
C ALA A 2 -24.02 -14.38 6.78
N ARG A 3 -23.42 -15.52 7.15
CA ARG A 3 -22.13 -15.92 6.60
C ARG A 3 -22.39 -16.77 5.36
N ARG A 4 -21.78 -16.39 4.24
CA ARG A 4 -21.94 -17.05 2.95
C ARG A 4 -20.91 -18.16 2.80
N THR A 5 -21.33 -19.26 2.20
CA THR A 5 -20.44 -20.29 1.65
C THR A 5 -19.85 -19.83 0.31
N LEU A 6 -18.84 -20.53 -0.20
CA LEU A 6 -18.22 -20.24 -1.51
C LEU A 6 -19.25 -20.26 -2.65
N GLU A 7 -20.20 -21.19 -2.59
CA GLU A 7 -21.23 -21.42 -3.58
C GLU A 7 -22.34 -20.35 -3.55
N THR A 8 -22.51 -19.70 -2.40
CA THR A 8 -23.54 -18.68 -2.16
C THR A 8 -22.99 -17.24 -2.20
N LEU A 9 -21.71 -17.06 -2.55
CA LEU A 9 -21.16 -15.73 -2.81
C LEU A 9 -21.95 -15.07 -3.94
N SER A 10 -22.32 -13.81 -3.74
CA SER A 10 -23.02 -13.01 -4.76
C SER A 10 -22.02 -12.13 -5.50
N PHE A 11 -22.15 -12.11 -6.82
CA PHE A 11 -21.30 -11.33 -7.72
C PHE A 11 -22.14 -10.33 -8.51
N ASP A 12 -21.64 -9.10 -8.62
CA ASP A 12 -22.20 -8.04 -9.46
C ASP A 12 -21.06 -7.46 -10.31
N ASN A 13 -20.73 -8.16 -11.40
CA ASN A 13 -19.57 -7.87 -12.25
C ASN A 13 -19.81 -6.62 -13.12
N THR A 14 -19.70 -5.44 -12.53
CA THR A 14 -19.89 -4.15 -13.19
C THR A 14 -18.81 -3.87 -14.25
N TYR A 15 -17.55 -4.21 -13.98
CA TYR A 15 -16.44 -3.99 -14.94
C TYR A 15 -16.57 -4.89 -16.17
N ALA A 16 -17.03 -6.12 -15.95
CA ALA A 16 -17.35 -7.08 -17.00
C ALA A 16 -18.46 -6.61 -17.96
N ARG A 17 -19.29 -5.63 -17.56
CA ARG A 17 -20.33 -5.03 -18.41
C ARG A 17 -19.84 -3.82 -19.21
N LEU A 18 -18.62 -3.32 -18.96
CA LEU A 18 -18.00 -2.33 -19.82
C LEU A 18 -17.76 -2.91 -21.23
N PRO A 19 -17.61 -2.05 -22.26
CA PRO A 19 -17.24 -2.51 -23.59
C PRO A 19 -16.00 -3.42 -23.59
N SER A 20 -15.94 -4.39 -24.49
CA SER A 20 -14.84 -5.37 -24.52
C SER A 20 -13.46 -4.77 -24.78
N VAL A 21 -13.35 -3.50 -25.18
CA VAL A 21 -12.07 -2.80 -25.33
C VAL A 21 -11.33 -2.61 -23.99
N PHE A 22 -12.03 -2.67 -22.86
CA PHE A 22 -11.47 -2.46 -21.52
C PHE A 22 -10.73 -3.67 -20.96
N TYR A 23 -10.95 -4.86 -21.51
CA TYR A 23 -10.45 -6.10 -20.93
C TYR A 23 -10.35 -7.22 -21.96
N SER A 24 -9.77 -8.34 -21.55
CA SER A 24 -9.92 -9.62 -22.24
C SER A 24 -10.54 -10.64 -21.29
N ARG A 25 -11.54 -11.40 -21.75
CA ARG A 25 -12.11 -12.52 -20.99
C ARG A 25 -11.07 -13.64 -20.94
N VAL A 26 -10.64 -14.01 -19.74
CA VAL A 26 -9.63 -15.05 -19.55
C VAL A 26 -9.85 -15.72 -18.20
N ASN A 27 -9.91 -17.05 -18.21
CA ASN A 27 -9.97 -17.84 -16.98
C ASN A 27 -8.56 -18.01 -16.40
N PRO A 28 -8.44 -18.16 -15.07
CA PRO A 28 -7.20 -18.59 -14.45
C PRO A 28 -6.68 -19.89 -15.05
N THR A 29 -5.36 -19.98 -15.22
CA THR A 29 -4.67 -21.25 -15.45
C THR A 29 -4.31 -21.83 -14.09
N PRO A 30 -4.86 -23.00 -13.70
CA PRO A 30 -4.58 -23.59 -12.41
C PRO A 30 -3.10 -23.97 -12.27
N PHE A 31 -2.72 -24.32 -11.05
CA PHE A 31 -1.47 -25.04 -10.80
C PHE A 31 -1.52 -26.46 -11.41
N ASN A 32 -0.36 -27.04 -11.72
CA ASN A 32 -0.26 -28.45 -12.10
C ASN A 32 -0.30 -29.36 -10.87
N ALA A 33 0.39 -28.99 -9.80
CA ALA A 33 0.29 -29.67 -8.51
C ALA A 33 -0.93 -29.18 -7.69
N PRO A 34 -1.50 -30.03 -6.80
CA PRO A 34 -2.63 -29.65 -5.97
C PRO A 34 -2.36 -28.38 -5.14
N PRO A 35 -3.27 -27.39 -5.16
CA PRO A 35 -3.12 -26.18 -4.35
C PRO A 35 -3.28 -26.49 -2.86
N TYR A 36 -2.59 -25.72 -2.03
CA TYR A 36 -2.77 -25.71 -0.58
C TYR A 36 -2.91 -24.29 -0.04
N LEU A 37 -3.74 -24.12 0.99
CA LEU A 37 -3.84 -22.85 1.69
C LEU A 37 -2.56 -22.60 2.49
N ILE A 38 -1.97 -21.42 2.30
CA ILE A 38 -0.87 -20.92 3.14
C ILE A 38 -1.45 -20.15 4.32
N HIS A 39 -2.32 -19.17 4.02
CA HIS A 39 -2.97 -18.34 5.03
C HIS A 39 -4.23 -17.67 4.47
N ALA A 40 -5.22 -17.39 5.32
CA ALA A 40 -6.46 -16.68 4.96
C ALA A 40 -6.76 -15.55 5.96
N ASN A 41 -7.30 -14.44 5.45
CA ASN A 41 -7.59 -13.22 6.19
C ASN A 41 -9.08 -13.20 6.59
N PRO A 42 -9.43 -13.45 7.87
CA PRO A 42 -10.82 -13.42 8.32
C PRO A 42 -11.44 -12.02 8.25
N VAL A 43 -10.65 -10.95 8.38
CA VAL A 43 -11.13 -9.56 8.26
C VAL A 43 -11.50 -9.24 6.82
N ALA A 44 -10.68 -9.65 5.84
CA ALA A 44 -11.00 -9.48 4.43
C ALA A 44 -12.19 -10.35 3.99
N ALA A 45 -12.35 -11.55 4.53
CA ALA A 45 -13.51 -12.40 4.26
C ALA A 45 -14.84 -11.74 4.68
N GLN A 46 -14.85 -11.01 5.80
CA GLN A 46 -16.04 -10.25 6.24
C GLN A 46 -16.45 -9.13 5.27
N LEU A 47 -15.52 -8.60 4.47
CA LEU A 47 -15.83 -7.58 3.46
C LEU A 47 -16.77 -8.11 2.37
N ILE A 48 -16.77 -9.42 2.15
CA ILE A 48 -17.62 -10.13 1.16
C ILE A 48 -18.59 -11.12 1.81
N ASP A 49 -18.77 -11.01 3.14
CA ASP A 49 -19.59 -11.89 3.98
C ASP A 49 -19.23 -13.39 3.88
N LEU A 50 -17.99 -13.73 3.50
CA LEU A 50 -17.53 -15.12 3.41
C LEU A 50 -17.31 -15.71 4.81
N ASP A 51 -17.86 -16.90 5.08
CA ASP A 51 -17.64 -17.60 6.35
C ASP A 51 -16.17 -18.06 6.48
N PRO A 52 -15.46 -17.69 7.56
CA PRO A 52 -14.11 -18.22 7.81
C PRO A 52 -14.05 -19.75 7.93
N GLU A 53 -15.17 -20.43 8.24
CA GLU A 53 -15.22 -21.90 8.22
C GLU A 53 -14.89 -22.48 6.82
N GLN A 54 -15.11 -21.71 5.75
CA GLN A 54 -14.76 -22.13 4.39
C GLN A 54 -13.25 -22.28 4.17
N PHE A 55 -12.39 -21.64 4.98
CA PHE A 55 -10.94 -21.64 4.75
C PHE A 55 -10.33 -23.05 4.81
N THR A 56 -10.94 -23.95 5.57
CA THR A 56 -10.45 -25.33 5.73
C THR A 56 -10.91 -26.28 4.62
N ARG A 57 -11.85 -25.84 3.77
CA ARG A 57 -12.38 -26.65 2.67
C ARG A 57 -11.37 -26.73 1.52
N PRO A 58 -11.10 -27.92 0.93
CA PRO A 58 -10.28 -28.05 -0.26
C PRO A 58 -10.73 -27.17 -1.43
N GLU A 59 -12.05 -26.94 -1.55
CA GLU A 59 -12.66 -26.09 -2.58
C GLU A 59 -12.23 -24.63 -2.47
N PHE A 60 -11.87 -24.15 -1.28
CA PHE A 60 -11.33 -22.80 -1.09
C PHE A 60 -9.99 -22.65 -1.81
N SER A 61 -9.06 -23.59 -1.58
CA SER A 61 -7.77 -23.62 -2.27
C SER A 61 -7.92 -23.93 -3.75
N ALA A 62 -8.91 -24.72 -4.16
CA ALA A 62 -9.18 -24.97 -5.57
C ALA A 62 -9.69 -23.70 -6.28
N LEU A 63 -10.60 -22.96 -5.67
CA LEU A 63 -11.16 -21.71 -6.22
C LEU A 63 -10.06 -20.64 -6.34
N PHE A 64 -9.40 -20.35 -5.22
CA PHE A 64 -8.38 -19.29 -5.17
C PHE A 64 -6.98 -19.77 -5.62
N GLY A 65 -6.87 -21.03 -6.04
CA GLY A 65 -5.78 -21.56 -6.86
C GLY A 65 -6.13 -21.66 -8.36
N GLY A 66 -7.28 -21.12 -8.77
CA GLY A 66 -7.69 -20.99 -10.16
C GLY A 66 -8.18 -22.28 -10.84
N SER A 67 -8.45 -23.35 -10.07
CA SER A 67 -8.90 -24.65 -10.61
C SER A 67 -10.41 -24.74 -10.80
N VAL A 68 -11.18 -23.95 -10.05
CA VAL A 68 -12.64 -23.85 -10.17
C VAL A 68 -13.05 -22.38 -10.08
N LEU A 69 -14.27 -22.08 -10.51
CA LEU A 69 -14.89 -20.76 -10.37
C LEU A 69 -16.17 -20.89 -9.54
N ALA A 70 -16.44 -19.90 -8.70
CA ALA A 70 -17.71 -19.80 -8.00
C ALA A 70 -18.80 -19.36 -8.98
N SER A 71 -20.05 -19.75 -8.71
CA SER A 71 -21.18 -19.33 -9.53
C SER A 71 -21.27 -17.80 -9.59
N GLY A 72 -21.38 -17.24 -10.79
CA GLY A 72 -21.47 -15.80 -11.02
C GLY A 72 -20.13 -15.09 -11.22
N MET A 73 -18.98 -15.74 -11.02
CA MET A 73 -17.70 -15.18 -11.44
C MET A 73 -17.63 -15.02 -12.96
N GLU A 74 -17.06 -13.91 -13.43
CA GLU A 74 -16.83 -13.65 -14.85
C GLU A 74 -15.39 -13.18 -15.11
N PRO A 75 -14.41 -14.10 -15.10
CA PRO A 75 -13.00 -13.74 -15.12
C PRO A 75 -12.56 -12.91 -16.32
N LEU A 76 -11.76 -11.88 -16.05
CA LEU A 76 -11.18 -11.00 -17.06
C LEU A 76 -9.81 -10.46 -16.63
N ALA A 77 -9.01 -10.08 -17.61
CA ALA A 77 -7.78 -9.30 -17.43
C ALA A 77 -8.01 -7.88 -17.96
N MET A 78 -7.70 -6.85 -17.17
CA MET A 78 -7.94 -5.46 -17.54
C MET A 78 -6.83 -4.92 -18.46
N LEU A 79 -7.21 -4.06 -19.40
CA LEU A 79 -6.28 -3.32 -20.25
C LEU A 79 -5.87 -2.01 -19.57
N TYR A 80 -4.57 -1.71 -19.58
CA TYR A 80 -4.04 -0.39 -19.25
C TYR A 80 -2.71 -0.13 -19.95
N SER A 81 -2.23 1.11 -19.89
CA SER A 81 -0.87 1.53 -20.22
C SER A 81 -0.24 2.16 -18.98
N GLY A 82 0.91 2.82 -19.11
CA GLY A 82 1.42 3.67 -18.05
C GLY A 82 2.80 4.22 -18.37
N HIS A 83 3.22 5.23 -17.63
CA HIS A 83 4.60 5.69 -17.64
C HIS A 83 5.43 4.89 -16.64
N GLN A 84 6.30 4.03 -17.17
CA GLN A 84 7.25 3.26 -16.37
C GLN A 84 8.56 4.03 -16.27
N PHE A 85 8.98 4.37 -15.05
CA PHE A 85 10.18 5.19 -14.81
C PHE A 85 10.20 6.53 -15.59
N GLY A 86 9.01 7.10 -15.83
CA GLY A 86 8.85 8.37 -16.56
C GLY A 86 8.73 8.23 -18.08
N VAL A 87 8.84 7.02 -18.63
CA VAL A 87 8.70 6.75 -20.07
C VAL A 87 7.37 6.08 -20.34
N TYR A 88 6.60 6.61 -21.30
CA TYR A 88 5.31 6.03 -21.66
C TYR A 88 5.46 4.65 -22.32
N VAL A 89 4.74 3.66 -21.77
CA VAL A 89 4.63 2.31 -22.31
C VAL A 89 3.21 2.13 -22.88
N PRO A 90 3.04 2.08 -24.22
CA PRO A 90 1.70 2.15 -24.87
C PRO A 90 0.73 1.02 -24.54
N GLN A 91 1.22 -0.09 -24.02
CA GLN A 91 0.39 -1.21 -23.60
C GLN A 91 1.06 -1.99 -22.47
N LEU A 92 0.30 -2.12 -21.38
CA LEU A 92 0.51 -3.02 -20.26
C LEU A 92 -0.78 -3.87 -20.16
N GLY A 93 -1.44 -3.84 -19.01
CA GLY A 93 -2.59 -4.67 -18.70
C GLY A 93 -2.26 -5.69 -17.62
N ASP A 94 -3.28 -6.41 -17.15
CA ASP A 94 -3.10 -7.43 -16.13
C ASP A 94 -2.36 -8.65 -16.73
N GLY A 95 -1.03 -8.58 -16.76
CA GLY A 95 -0.18 -9.59 -17.40
C GLY A 95 0.03 -10.87 -16.59
N ARG A 96 -0.34 -10.89 -15.32
CA ARG A 96 -0.28 -12.06 -14.45
C ARG A 96 -1.39 -12.06 -13.41
N ALA A 97 -2.46 -11.31 -13.65
CA ALA A 97 -3.53 -11.12 -12.71
C ALA A 97 -4.86 -11.17 -13.45
N ILE A 98 -5.90 -11.65 -12.77
CA ILE A 98 -7.23 -11.82 -13.34
C ILE A 98 -8.24 -11.35 -12.29
N LEU A 99 -9.10 -10.39 -12.66
CA LEU A 99 -10.30 -10.09 -11.89
C LEU A 99 -11.24 -11.29 -12.03
N LEU A 100 -11.43 -12.08 -10.98
CA LEU A 100 -12.34 -13.22 -10.96
C LEU A 100 -13.81 -12.76 -11.02
N GLY A 101 -14.09 -11.65 -10.37
CA GLY A 101 -15.41 -11.03 -10.31
C GLY A 101 -15.47 -9.98 -9.20
N GLU A 102 -16.62 -9.32 -9.10
CA GLU A 102 -16.90 -8.29 -8.11
C GLU A 102 -17.88 -8.85 -7.07
N ALA A 103 -17.35 -9.29 -5.93
CA ALA A 103 -18.16 -9.85 -4.85
C ALA A 103 -18.95 -8.72 -4.17
N LYS A 104 -20.27 -8.92 -4.04
CA LYS A 104 -21.19 -7.95 -3.44
C LYS A 104 -21.73 -8.46 -2.11
N ASN A 105 -21.48 -7.74 -1.03
CA ASN A 105 -21.95 -8.13 0.30
C ASN A 105 -23.41 -7.70 0.55
N ASP A 106 -23.99 -8.11 1.69
CA ASP A 106 -25.37 -7.80 2.09
C ASP A 106 -25.58 -6.31 2.39
N ARG A 107 -24.49 -5.56 2.62
CA ARG A 107 -24.50 -4.09 2.80
C ARG A 107 -24.54 -3.36 1.45
N GLY A 108 -24.45 -4.07 0.34
CA GLY A 108 -24.41 -3.51 -1.01
C GLY A 108 -23.04 -3.00 -1.46
N GLU A 109 -22.00 -3.17 -0.63
CA GLU A 109 -20.63 -2.82 -0.99
C GLU A 109 -20.08 -3.90 -1.94
N ARG A 110 -19.20 -3.49 -2.86
CA ARG A 110 -18.56 -4.36 -3.84
C ARG A 110 -17.05 -4.39 -3.62
N TRP A 111 -16.48 -5.57 -3.83
CA TRP A 111 -15.06 -5.82 -3.75
C TRP A 111 -14.61 -6.65 -4.95
N ASP A 112 -13.69 -6.11 -5.73
CA ASP A 112 -12.96 -6.85 -6.75
C ASP A 112 -12.21 -8.01 -6.09
N LEU A 113 -12.35 -9.22 -6.64
CA LEU A 113 -11.51 -10.36 -6.27
C LEU A 113 -10.47 -10.57 -7.38
N HIS A 114 -9.29 -10.00 -7.20
CA HIS A 114 -8.23 -10.00 -8.20
C HIS A 114 -7.16 -11.03 -7.85
N LEU A 115 -7.13 -12.13 -8.60
CA LEU A 115 -6.19 -13.23 -8.41
C LEU A 115 -4.87 -12.93 -9.13
N LYS A 116 -3.82 -12.65 -8.37
CA LYS A 116 -2.45 -12.41 -8.89
C LYS A 116 -1.65 -13.71 -8.88
N GLY A 117 -0.93 -13.98 -9.96
CA GLY A 117 -0.28 -15.26 -10.26
C GLY A 117 -1.15 -16.24 -11.05
N ALA A 118 -2.31 -15.79 -11.54
CA ALA A 118 -3.37 -16.61 -12.12
C ALA A 118 -3.04 -17.25 -13.49
N GLY A 119 -1.84 -17.07 -14.02
CA GLY A 119 -1.44 -17.56 -15.34
C GLY A 119 -1.36 -16.46 -16.39
N MET A 120 -1.04 -16.87 -17.61
CA MET A 120 -0.85 -15.95 -18.72
C MET A 120 -2.18 -15.35 -19.19
N THR A 121 -2.08 -14.10 -19.65
CA THR A 121 -3.17 -13.34 -20.25
C THR A 121 -2.65 -12.74 -21.57
N PRO A 122 -3.52 -12.15 -22.40
CA PRO A 122 -3.07 -11.39 -23.57
C PRO A 122 -2.13 -10.21 -23.26
N PHE A 123 -1.99 -9.85 -21.99
CA PHE A 123 -1.16 -8.74 -21.51
C PHE A 123 0.15 -9.19 -20.84
N SER A 124 0.46 -10.50 -20.82
CA SER A 124 1.66 -11.04 -20.15
C SER A 124 2.99 -10.56 -20.74
N ARG A 125 3.00 -10.05 -21.98
CA ARG A 125 4.23 -9.75 -22.73
C ARG A 125 5.15 -10.98 -22.70
N ASP A 126 6.39 -10.84 -22.24
CA ASP A 126 7.37 -11.93 -22.13
C ASP A 126 7.32 -12.67 -20.78
N GLY A 127 6.40 -12.30 -19.88
CA GLY A 127 6.25 -12.94 -18.57
C GLY A 127 5.49 -14.26 -18.61
N ASP A 128 5.75 -15.13 -17.64
CA ASP A 128 5.11 -16.46 -17.52
C ASP A 128 3.69 -16.44 -16.91
N GLY A 129 3.20 -15.26 -16.53
CA GLY A 129 1.89 -15.10 -15.90
C GLY A 129 1.81 -15.63 -14.46
N ARG A 130 2.93 -16.06 -13.86
CA ARG A 130 2.98 -16.63 -12.51
C ARG A 130 3.48 -15.62 -11.48
N ALA A 131 3.17 -15.91 -10.22
CA ALA A 131 3.79 -15.28 -9.07
C ALA A 131 4.49 -16.36 -8.23
N VAL A 132 5.54 -15.94 -7.54
CA VAL A 132 6.35 -16.78 -6.65
C VAL A 132 5.96 -16.55 -5.21
N LEU A 133 6.18 -17.57 -4.36
CA LEU A 133 5.86 -17.59 -2.94
C LEU A 133 6.35 -16.34 -2.19
N ARG A 134 7.61 -15.91 -2.41
CA ARG A 134 8.15 -14.72 -1.72
C ARG A 134 7.35 -13.45 -2.04
N SER A 135 6.92 -13.30 -3.29
CA SER A 135 6.26 -12.09 -3.76
C SER A 135 4.85 -11.99 -3.21
N THR A 136 4.13 -13.10 -3.17
CA THR A 136 2.76 -13.14 -2.67
C THR A 136 2.74 -12.96 -1.15
N ILE A 137 3.67 -13.57 -0.41
CA ILE A 137 3.82 -13.35 1.05
C ILE A 137 4.09 -11.88 1.36
N ARG A 138 5.02 -11.23 0.64
CA ARG A 138 5.32 -9.81 0.84
C ARG A 138 4.12 -8.92 0.59
N GLU A 139 3.37 -9.15 -0.48
CA GLU A 139 2.16 -8.40 -0.79
C GLU A 139 1.09 -8.60 0.29
N TYR A 140 0.82 -9.85 0.66
CA TYR A 140 -0.17 -10.20 1.67
C TYR A 140 0.10 -9.57 3.04
N LEU A 141 1.33 -9.69 3.54
CA LEU A 141 1.72 -9.09 4.81
C LEU A 141 1.71 -7.56 4.75
N CYS A 142 2.07 -6.95 3.61
CA CYS A 142 2.07 -5.50 3.50
C CYS A 142 0.66 -4.91 3.41
N CYS A 143 -0.30 -5.63 2.81
CA CYS A 143 -1.72 -5.27 2.89
C CYS A 143 -2.16 -5.20 4.36
N ALA A 144 -1.83 -6.22 5.16
CA ALA A 144 -2.15 -6.25 6.59
C ALA A 144 -1.45 -5.12 7.38
N ALA A 145 -0.16 -4.88 7.11
CA ALA A 145 0.60 -3.80 7.74
C ALA A 145 0.00 -2.42 7.45
N MET A 146 -0.31 -2.13 6.19
CA MET A 146 -0.91 -0.84 5.81
C MET A 146 -2.30 -0.67 6.41
N GLN A 147 -3.10 -1.74 6.45
CA GLN A 147 -4.41 -1.72 7.11
C GLN A 147 -4.27 -1.42 8.60
N GLY A 148 -3.37 -2.10 9.32
CA GLY A 148 -3.13 -1.87 10.75
C GLY A 148 -2.60 -0.47 11.05
N LEU A 149 -1.84 0.14 10.13
CA LEU A 149 -1.39 1.53 10.21
C LEU A 149 -2.49 2.56 9.87
N GLY A 150 -3.65 2.11 9.39
CA GLY A 150 -4.73 3.00 8.94
C GLY A 150 -4.41 3.74 7.62
N ILE A 151 -3.51 3.18 6.81
CA ILE A 151 -3.13 3.74 5.50
C ILE A 151 -4.01 3.10 4.42
N PRO A 152 -4.66 3.88 3.54
CA PRO A 152 -5.48 3.34 2.46
C PRO A 152 -4.69 2.36 1.59
N THR A 153 -5.22 1.15 1.43
CA THR A 153 -4.57 0.07 0.72
C THR A 153 -5.57 -0.93 0.13
N THR A 154 -5.15 -1.66 -0.90
CA THR A 154 -5.75 -2.95 -1.25
C THR A 154 -5.67 -3.94 -0.08
N GLN A 155 -6.70 -4.77 0.04
CA GLN A 155 -6.75 -5.86 1.01
C GLN A 155 -6.26 -7.17 0.37
N ALA A 156 -5.99 -8.18 1.18
CA ALA A 156 -5.65 -9.51 0.68
C ALA A 156 -6.47 -10.59 1.40
N LEU A 157 -7.24 -11.37 0.64
CA LEU A 157 -8.13 -12.41 1.18
C LEU A 157 -7.35 -13.65 1.61
N CYS A 158 -6.48 -14.17 0.75
CA CYS A 158 -5.74 -15.39 1.03
C CYS A 158 -4.49 -15.53 0.18
N LEU A 159 -3.64 -16.46 0.63
CA LEU A 159 -2.46 -16.97 -0.05
C LEU A 159 -2.65 -18.46 -0.33
N VAL A 160 -2.56 -18.86 -1.59
CA VAL A 160 -2.61 -20.26 -2.02
C VAL A 160 -1.27 -20.61 -2.65
N GLY A 161 -0.64 -21.68 -2.18
CA GLY A 161 0.63 -22.20 -2.67
C GLY A 161 0.45 -23.44 -3.53
N SER A 162 1.49 -23.76 -4.29
CA SER A 162 1.65 -25.01 -5.03
C SER A 162 3.12 -25.43 -5.06
N ASP A 163 3.37 -26.72 -5.27
CA ASP A 163 4.72 -27.25 -5.47
C ASP A 163 5.23 -27.07 -6.92
N ASP A 164 4.45 -26.38 -7.77
CA ASP A 164 4.87 -25.96 -9.11
C ASP A 164 6.12 -25.10 -9.07
N LYS A 165 7.11 -25.45 -9.90
CA LYS A 165 8.36 -24.70 -10.01
C LYS A 165 8.21 -23.50 -10.94
N VAL A 166 8.71 -22.36 -10.50
CA VAL A 166 8.78 -21.11 -11.27
C VAL A 166 10.24 -20.66 -11.30
N TYR A 167 10.72 -20.30 -12.49
CA TYR A 167 12.11 -19.91 -12.70
C TYR A 167 12.24 -18.39 -12.61
N ARG A 168 13.07 -17.90 -11.69
CA ARG A 168 13.49 -16.50 -11.54
C ARG A 168 15.01 -16.45 -11.42
N GLU A 169 15.57 -15.58 -10.59
CA GLU A 169 17.00 -15.61 -10.25
C GLU A 169 17.37 -16.95 -9.58
N GLN A 170 16.41 -17.58 -8.90
CA GLN A 170 16.48 -18.92 -8.35
C GLN A 170 15.21 -19.71 -8.73
N ILE A 171 15.23 -21.04 -8.52
CA ILE A 171 14.01 -21.85 -8.65
C ILE A 171 13.17 -21.65 -7.40
N GLU A 172 11.95 -21.16 -7.59
CA GLU A 172 11.00 -20.89 -6.52
C GLU A 172 9.71 -21.71 -6.71
N THR A 173 8.85 -21.74 -5.70
CA THR A 173 7.51 -22.33 -5.80
C THR A 173 6.47 -21.29 -6.18
N SER A 174 5.48 -21.71 -6.98
CA SER A 174 4.39 -20.84 -7.39
C SER A 174 3.40 -20.60 -6.26
N ALA A 175 2.88 -19.38 -6.21
CA ALA A 175 1.80 -19.02 -5.31
C ALA A 175 0.88 -18.01 -5.98
N MET A 176 -0.34 -17.92 -5.48
CA MET A 176 -1.32 -16.91 -5.85
C MET A 176 -1.77 -16.14 -4.62
N VAL A 177 -2.09 -14.85 -4.81
CA VAL A 177 -2.72 -14.01 -3.79
C VAL A 177 -4.02 -13.45 -4.36
N VAL A 178 -5.09 -13.50 -3.56
CA VAL A 178 -6.35 -12.85 -3.90
C VAL A 178 -6.31 -11.45 -3.31
N ARG A 179 -6.00 -10.46 -4.15
CA ARG A 179 -6.06 -9.05 -3.80
C ARG A 179 -7.49 -8.55 -3.91
N MET A 180 -7.91 -7.77 -2.93
CA MET A 180 -9.24 -7.18 -2.87
C MET A 180 -9.16 -5.65 -2.87
N ALA A 181 -10.04 -5.00 -3.61
CA ALA A 181 -10.19 -3.55 -3.59
C ALA A 181 -11.62 -3.17 -4.00
N PRO A 182 -12.10 -1.97 -3.63
CA PRO A 182 -13.32 -1.44 -4.22
C PRO A 182 -13.22 -1.24 -5.74
N SER A 183 -11.99 -1.03 -6.24
CA SER A 183 -11.68 -0.95 -7.67
C SER A 183 -10.18 -1.16 -7.92
N HIS A 184 -9.84 -1.84 -9.02
CA HIS A 184 -8.49 -1.90 -9.57
C HIS A 184 -8.24 -0.88 -10.70
N VAL A 185 -9.10 0.12 -10.87
CA VAL A 185 -8.87 1.19 -11.85
C VAL A 185 -7.66 2.04 -11.43
N ARG A 186 -6.81 2.35 -12.41
CA ARG A 186 -5.50 3.00 -12.24
C ARG A 186 -5.36 4.21 -13.15
N PHE A 187 -4.41 5.10 -12.89
CA PHE A 187 -4.17 6.25 -13.78
C PHE A 187 -3.84 5.77 -15.19
N GLY A 188 -3.05 4.70 -15.30
CA GLY A 188 -2.71 4.02 -16.56
C GLY A 188 -3.88 3.58 -17.45
N MET A 189 -5.07 3.37 -16.88
CA MET A 189 -6.29 3.05 -17.65
C MET A 189 -6.88 4.27 -18.34
N PHE A 190 -6.74 5.47 -17.78
CA PHE A 190 -7.13 6.71 -18.46
C PHE A 190 -6.13 7.02 -19.58
N GLU A 191 -4.85 6.84 -19.30
CA GLU A 191 -3.77 7.09 -20.26
C GLU A 191 -3.91 6.25 -21.54
N VAL A 192 -4.27 4.97 -21.44
CA VAL A 192 -4.33 4.11 -22.63
C VAL A 192 -5.38 4.59 -23.63
N PHE A 193 -6.55 5.04 -23.15
CA PHE A 193 -7.59 5.56 -24.02
C PHE A 193 -7.28 6.97 -24.53
N TYR A 194 -6.63 7.80 -23.72
CA TYR A 194 -6.16 9.11 -24.14
C TYR A 194 -5.14 9.02 -25.29
N TYR A 195 -4.05 8.27 -25.10
CA TYR A 195 -2.99 8.19 -26.12
C TYR A 195 -3.41 7.43 -27.38
N ARG A 196 -4.41 6.54 -27.29
CA ARG A 196 -5.05 5.91 -28.45
C ARG A 196 -6.11 6.77 -29.14
N LYS A 197 -6.37 7.98 -28.63
CA LYS A 197 -7.41 8.90 -29.12
C LYS A 197 -8.83 8.30 -29.06
N GLN A 198 -9.07 7.42 -28.09
CA GLN A 198 -10.34 6.75 -27.85
C GLN A 198 -11.15 7.49 -26.76
N HIS A 199 -11.44 8.76 -27.00
CA HIS A 199 -11.99 9.66 -25.96
C HIS A 199 -13.40 9.27 -25.48
N GLU A 200 -14.19 8.60 -26.31
CA GLU A 200 -15.49 8.03 -25.90
C GLU A 200 -15.32 6.96 -24.81
N HIS A 201 -14.29 6.11 -24.93
CA HIS A 201 -13.97 5.10 -23.92
C HIS A 201 -13.33 5.73 -22.69
N LEU A 202 -12.50 6.77 -22.86
CA LEU A 202 -12.02 7.57 -21.73
C LEU A 202 -13.19 8.14 -20.91
N LYS A 203 -14.18 8.73 -21.57
CA LYS A 203 -15.40 9.24 -20.92
C LYS A 203 -16.18 8.13 -20.22
N THR A 204 -16.36 6.99 -20.90
CA THR A 204 -17.02 5.82 -20.33
C THR A 204 -16.34 5.35 -19.03
N LEU A 205 -15.00 5.34 -19.00
CA LEU A 205 -14.24 4.99 -17.80
C LEU A 205 -14.46 6.00 -16.67
N ALA A 206 -14.40 7.30 -17.00
CA ALA A 206 -14.59 8.37 -16.02
C ALA A 206 -16.00 8.31 -15.41
N ASP A 207 -17.03 8.16 -16.23
CA ASP A 207 -18.41 7.97 -15.78
C ASP A 207 -18.55 6.73 -14.90
N TYR A 208 -18.02 5.59 -15.34
CA TYR A 208 -18.03 4.35 -14.57
C TYR A 208 -17.42 4.51 -13.17
N VAL A 209 -16.25 5.16 -13.07
CA VAL A 209 -15.58 5.39 -11.78
C VAL A 209 -16.38 6.36 -10.91
N ILE A 210 -16.91 7.44 -11.50
CA ILE A 210 -17.69 8.45 -10.78
C ILE A 210 -18.97 7.83 -10.22
N ASP A 211 -19.74 7.12 -11.05
CA ASP A 211 -21.01 6.53 -10.67
C ASP A 211 -20.88 5.55 -9.48
N LEU A 212 -19.77 4.79 -9.45
CA LEU A 212 -19.57 3.76 -8.42
C LEU A 212 -18.84 4.26 -7.17
N HIS A 213 -17.93 5.23 -7.29
CA HIS A 213 -17.00 5.59 -6.19
C HIS A 213 -17.04 7.06 -5.80
N PHE A 214 -17.72 7.89 -6.58
CA PHE A 214 -17.94 9.31 -6.32
C PHE A 214 -19.41 9.71 -6.61
N PRO A 215 -20.39 8.96 -6.08
CA PRO A 215 -21.81 9.15 -6.46
C PRO A 215 -22.31 10.56 -6.14
N HIS A 216 -21.74 11.24 -5.13
CA HIS A 216 -22.04 12.62 -4.77
C HIS A 216 -21.64 13.65 -5.85
N LEU A 217 -20.92 13.24 -6.90
CA LEU A 217 -20.54 14.09 -8.03
C LEU A 217 -21.43 13.91 -9.28
N CYS A 218 -22.28 12.88 -9.34
CA CYS A 218 -22.99 12.49 -10.57
C CYS A 218 -23.81 13.63 -11.20
N ASP A 219 -24.48 14.42 -10.36
CA ASP A 219 -25.38 15.50 -10.78
C ASP A 219 -24.66 16.85 -10.97
N ALA A 220 -23.35 16.92 -10.74
CA ALA A 220 -22.59 18.14 -10.89
C ALA A 220 -22.23 18.41 -12.37
N GLY A 221 -22.51 19.63 -12.85
CA GLY A 221 -22.18 20.03 -14.23
C GLY A 221 -20.67 19.99 -14.54
N ASP A 222 -19.83 20.08 -13.51
CA ASP A 222 -18.37 20.04 -13.52
C ASP A 222 -17.82 18.72 -12.92
N LYS A 223 -18.58 17.62 -12.96
CA LYS A 223 -18.25 16.36 -12.27
C LYS A 223 -16.85 15.83 -12.50
N TYR A 224 -16.31 15.90 -13.73
CA TYR A 224 -14.97 15.39 -14.04
C TYR A 224 -13.86 16.25 -13.40
N ALA A 225 -14.07 17.56 -13.29
CA ALA A 225 -13.14 18.45 -12.61
C ALA A 225 -13.11 18.17 -11.11
N ARG A 226 -14.29 18.00 -10.49
CA ARG A 226 -14.39 17.64 -9.07
C ARG A 226 -13.81 16.26 -8.78
N PHE A 227 -14.08 15.30 -9.66
CA PHE A 227 -13.49 13.97 -9.61
C PHE A 227 -11.96 14.05 -9.61
N PHE A 228 -11.37 14.80 -10.54
CA PHE A 228 -9.93 15.00 -10.58
C PHE A 228 -9.39 15.63 -9.29
N THR A 229 -10.03 16.68 -8.77
CA THR A 229 -9.65 17.31 -7.50
C THR A 229 -9.68 16.33 -6.34
N GLU A 230 -10.69 15.47 -6.22
CA GLU A 230 -10.73 14.45 -5.18
C GLU A 230 -9.64 13.37 -5.35
N VAL A 231 -9.29 13.00 -6.58
CA VAL A 231 -8.15 12.10 -6.83
C VAL A 231 -6.83 12.73 -6.40
N VAL A 232 -6.64 14.03 -6.65
CA VAL A 232 -5.49 14.81 -6.17
C VAL A 232 -5.44 14.79 -4.64
N GLU A 233 -6.56 15.09 -3.97
CA GLU A 233 -6.66 15.10 -2.51
C GLU A 233 -6.32 13.75 -1.88
N ARG A 234 -6.90 12.66 -2.41
CA ARG A 234 -6.65 11.30 -1.91
C ARG A 234 -5.19 10.89 -2.10
N THR A 235 -4.60 11.22 -3.26
CA THR A 235 -3.19 10.93 -3.55
C THR A 235 -2.24 11.72 -2.64
N ALA A 236 -2.51 13.02 -2.43
CA ALA A 236 -1.71 13.86 -1.53
C ALA A 236 -1.72 13.32 -0.09
N ARG A 237 -2.90 12.93 0.41
CA ARG A 237 -3.03 12.33 1.76
C ARG A 237 -2.32 10.99 1.87
N LEU A 238 -2.48 10.11 0.87
CA LEU A 238 -1.82 8.81 0.83
C LEU A 238 -0.31 8.93 0.92
N ILE A 239 0.29 9.80 0.09
CA ILE A 239 1.74 9.97 0.06
C ILE A 239 2.22 10.64 1.35
N ALA A 240 1.48 11.61 1.92
CA ALA A 240 1.80 12.18 3.23
C ALA A 240 1.83 11.11 4.34
N GLN A 241 0.91 10.14 4.30
CA GLN A 241 0.91 9.01 5.23
C GLN A 241 2.14 8.10 5.02
N TRP A 242 2.50 7.79 3.77
CA TRP A 242 3.72 7.03 3.47
C TRP A 242 4.98 7.71 4.01
N GLN A 243 5.10 9.03 3.82
CA GLN A 243 6.23 9.80 4.37
C GLN A 243 6.25 9.76 5.91
N ALA A 244 5.10 9.88 6.57
CA ALA A 244 5.01 9.92 8.03
C ALA A 244 5.31 8.57 8.71
N VAL A 245 5.14 7.44 8.02
CA VAL A 245 5.50 6.12 8.55
C VAL A 245 6.84 5.59 8.02
N GLY A 246 7.54 6.38 7.21
CA GLY A 246 8.82 5.99 6.64
C GLY A 246 8.73 4.84 5.64
N TRP A 247 7.67 4.79 4.83
CA TRP A 247 7.47 3.75 3.83
C TRP A 247 7.81 4.22 2.42
N ALA A 248 8.59 3.41 1.70
CA ALA A 248 8.93 3.61 0.30
C ALA A 248 8.29 2.54 -0.60
N HIS A 249 7.61 2.96 -1.67
CA HIS A 249 6.91 2.09 -2.61
C HIS A 249 7.85 1.40 -3.61
N GLY A 250 8.84 2.13 -4.11
CA GLY A 250 9.86 1.65 -5.05
C GLY A 250 9.45 1.56 -6.53
N VAL A 251 8.16 1.63 -6.86
CA VAL A 251 7.67 1.55 -8.26
C VAL A 251 6.40 2.38 -8.44
N MET A 252 6.50 3.70 -8.28
CA MET A 252 5.39 4.63 -8.47
C MET A 252 5.19 4.97 -9.95
N ASN A 253 5.08 3.95 -10.80
CA ASN A 253 4.62 4.11 -12.18
C ASN A 253 3.14 4.52 -12.18
N THR A 254 2.66 5.18 -13.23
CA THR A 254 1.25 5.60 -13.29
C THR A 254 0.28 4.41 -13.36
N ASP A 255 0.73 3.24 -13.84
CA ASP A 255 -0.01 1.98 -13.77
C ASP A 255 -0.04 1.35 -12.37
N ASN A 256 0.64 1.91 -11.36
CA ASN A 256 0.53 1.51 -9.96
C ASN A 256 -0.19 2.54 -9.09
N MET A 257 -0.65 3.65 -9.69
CA MET A 257 -1.44 4.66 -8.99
C MET A 257 -2.92 4.32 -9.07
N SER A 258 -3.52 3.92 -7.95
CA SER A 258 -4.95 3.67 -7.83
C SER A 258 -5.75 4.97 -8.04
N ILE A 259 -6.83 4.90 -8.82
CA ILE A 259 -7.74 6.04 -8.98
C ILE A 259 -8.45 6.43 -7.68
N LEU A 260 -8.48 5.54 -6.69
CA LEU A 260 -9.14 5.76 -5.40
C LEU A 260 -8.17 6.22 -4.30
N GLY A 261 -6.88 6.40 -4.61
CA GLY A 261 -5.86 6.75 -3.62
C GLY A 261 -5.56 5.62 -2.65
N LEU A 262 -5.49 4.38 -3.15
CA LEU A 262 -5.06 3.20 -2.40
C LEU A 262 -3.59 2.88 -2.70
N THR A 263 -2.84 2.42 -1.69
CA THR A 263 -1.59 1.69 -1.90
C THR A 263 -1.88 0.43 -2.72
N LEU A 264 -1.17 0.25 -3.83
CA LEU A 264 -1.46 -0.78 -4.83
C LEU A 264 -0.15 -1.36 -5.40
N ASP A 265 -0.17 -2.65 -5.68
CA ASP A 265 0.92 -3.40 -6.33
C ASP A 265 2.26 -3.42 -5.58
N TYR A 266 2.25 -4.18 -4.48
CA TYR A 266 3.39 -4.41 -3.62
C TYR A 266 4.47 -5.25 -4.32
N GLY A 267 5.53 -4.58 -4.77
CA GLY A 267 6.75 -5.21 -5.29
C GLY A 267 7.95 -4.96 -4.38
N PRO A 268 8.94 -4.17 -4.81
CA PRO A 268 10.15 -3.86 -4.05
C PRO A 268 9.94 -2.67 -3.10
N TYR A 269 8.92 -2.75 -2.25
CA TYR A 269 8.69 -1.77 -1.20
C TYR A 269 9.65 -1.96 -0.02
N GLY A 270 9.76 -0.94 0.83
CA GLY A 270 10.43 -1.07 2.13
C GLY A 270 9.93 -0.06 3.15
N PHE A 271 9.70 -0.52 4.39
CA PHE A 271 9.72 0.36 5.55
C PHE A 271 11.19 0.66 5.86
N MET A 272 11.54 1.93 6.05
CA MET A 272 12.89 2.31 6.47
C MET A 272 13.17 1.75 7.87
N ASP A 273 14.30 1.07 8.00
CA ASP A 273 14.87 0.74 9.30
C ASP A 273 15.59 2.00 9.82
N ASP A 274 16.87 2.16 9.49
CA ASP A 274 17.64 3.38 9.74
C ASP A 274 17.09 4.51 8.85
N TYR A 275 16.88 5.71 9.41
CA TYR A 275 16.38 6.85 8.63
C TYR A 275 17.40 7.30 7.59
N ASP A 276 16.98 7.27 6.33
CA ASP A 276 17.69 7.85 5.21
C ASP A 276 16.68 8.49 4.25
N ALA A 277 16.70 9.82 4.15
CA ALA A 277 15.85 10.55 3.22
C ALA A 277 16.07 10.10 1.76
N GLY A 278 17.27 9.64 1.42
CA GLY A 278 17.62 9.13 0.09
C GLY A 278 17.32 7.64 -0.13
N PHE A 279 16.63 6.96 0.80
CA PHE A 279 16.44 5.51 0.75
C PHE A 279 15.80 5.03 -0.58
N ILE A 280 16.50 4.14 -1.28
CA ILE A 280 16.05 3.46 -2.49
C ILE A 280 15.76 2.00 -2.15
N CYS A 281 14.49 1.64 -2.06
CA CYS A 281 14.06 0.26 -1.76
C CYS A 281 14.09 -0.67 -2.99
N ASN A 282 14.05 -0.12 -4.19
CA ASN A 282 14.07 -0.87 -5.43
C ASN A 282 15.47 -0.93 -6.05
N HIS A 283 16.09 -2.10 -6.02
CA HIS A 283 17.42 -2.32 -6.60
C HIS A 283 17.52 -2.04 -8.11
N SER A 284 16.39 -2.04 -8.85
CA SER A 284 16.36 -1.67 -10.27
C SER A 284 16.25 -0.15 -10.49
N ASP A 285 16.04 0.64 -9.44
CA ASP A 285 15.95 2.10 -9.50
C ASP A 285 17.33 2.74 -9.29
N HIS A 286 18.23 2.55 -10.26
CA HIS A 286 19.62 3.01 -10.16
C HIS A 286 19.77 4.53 -10.04
N ASN A 287 18.76 5.29 -10.45
CA ASN A 287 18.77 6.76 -10.43
C ASN A 287 17.99 7.34 -9.24
N GLY A 288 17.40 6.50 -8.39
CA GLY A 288 16.61 6.93 -7.23
C GLY A 288 15.36 7.72 -7.61
N ARG A 289 14.72 7.43 -8.76
CA ARG A 289 13.48 8.09 -9.19
C ARG A 289 12.37 7.94 -8.16
N TYR A 290 12.30 6.78 -7.53
CA TYR A 290 11.31 6.40 -6.52
C TYR A 290 11.91 6.29 -5.12
N ALA A 291 13.04 6.97 -4.87
CA ALA A 291 13.59 7.12 -3.53
C ALA A 291 12.56 7.74 -2.57
N PHE A 292 12.71 7.49 -1.28
CA PHE A 292 11.76 7.93 -0.25
C PHE A 292 11.47 9.45 -0.30
N ASN A 293 12.49 10.30 -0.45
CA ASN A 293 12.29 11.75 -0.58
C ASN A 293 11.68 12.20 -1.92
N GLN A 294 11.68 11.35 -2.96
CA GLN A 294 11.11 11.67 -4.27
C GLN A 294 9.61 11.38 -4.36
N GLN A 295 9.05 10.54 -3.49
CA GLN A 295 7.64 10.13 -3.57
C GLN A 295 6.66 11.29 -3.63
N PRO A 296 6.81 12.40 -2.85
CA PRO A 296 5.92 13.56 -2.96
C PRO A 296 5.96 14.21 -4.35
N TYR A 297 7.15 14.37 -4.93
CA TYR A 297 7.30 14.92 -6.27
C TYR A 297 6.72 13.99 -7.35
N ILE A 298 6.99 12.69 -7.24
CA ILE A 298 6.48 11.69 -8.18
C ILE A 298 4.95 11.58 -8.12
N GLY A 299 4.34 11.73 -6.93
CA GLY A 299 2.89 11.82 -6.79
C GLY A 299 2.29 12.92 -7.64
N LEU A 300 2.84 14.13 -7.57
CA LEU A 300 2.43 15.27 -8.39
C LEU A 300 2.67 15.00 -9.89
N TRP A 301 3.81 14.41 -10.24
CA TRP A 301 4.12 14.07 -11.63
C TRP A 301 3.10 13.07 -12.20
N ASN A 302 2.77 12.01 -11.45
CA ASN A 302 1.76 11.02 -11.85
C ASN A 302 0.36 11.63 -11.98
N LEU A 303 -0.03 12.53 -11.07
CA LEU A 303 -1.28 13.29 -11.19
C LEU A 303 -1.27 14.21 -12.43
N SER A 304 -0.12 14.73 -12.83
CA SER A 304 0.01 15.52 -14.06
C SER A 304 -0.20 14.67 -15.31
N CYS A 305 0.27 13.41 -15.31
CA CYS A 305 -0.05 12.44 -16.37
C CYS A 305 -1.55 12.14 -16.43
N LEU A 306 -2.20 11.95 -15.28
CA LEU A 306 -3.66 11.77 -15.21
C LEU A 306 -4.40 13.02 -15.71
N ALA A 307 -3.98 14.22 -15.30
CA ALA A 307 -4.54 15.49 -15.78
C ALA A 307 -4.44 15.59 -17.31
N GLN A 308 -3.29 15.24 -17.88
CA GLN A 308 -3.12 15.20 -19.33
C GLN A 308 -4.11 14.23 -19.99
N ALA A 309 -4.31 13.04 -19.41
CA ALA A 309 -5.27 12.07 -19.91
C ALA A 309 -6.72 12.57 -19.87
N LEU A 310 -7.06 13.50 -18.96
CA LEU A 310 -8.39 14.06 -18.78
C LEU A 310 -8.68 15.32 -19.60
N LEU A 311 -7.72 15.85 -20.37
CA LEU A 311 -7.91 17.03 -21.24
C LEU A 311 -9.12 16.94 -22.20
N PRO A 312 -9.49 15.78 -22.76
CA PRO A 312 -10.70 15.67 -23.57
C PRO A 312 -12.02 15.90 -22.79
N LEU A 313 -11.98 15.84 -21.46
CA LEU A 313 -13.17 15.93 -20.58
C LEU A 313 -13.19 17.20 -19.72
N VAL A 314 -12.03 17.82 -19.48
CA VAL A 314 -11.86 18.97 -18.59
C VAL A 314 -10.92 20.00 -19.21
N GLU A 315 -11.31 21.27 -19.13
CA GLU A 315 -10.47 22.39 -19.57
C GLU A 315 -9.12 22.41 -18.86
N LYS A 316 -8.07 22.72 -19.62
CA LYS A 316 -6.67 22.68 -19.15
C LYS A 316 -6.44 23.52 -17.89
N ASP A 317 -6.98 24.73 -17.84
CA ASP A 317 -6.75 25.64 -16.71
C ASP A 317 -7.41 25.13 -15.43
N VAL A 318 -8.55 24.44 -15.54
CA VAL A 318 -9.23 23.81 -14.39
C VAL A 318 -8.40 22.65 -13.84
N LEU A 319 -7.86 21.80 -14.70
CA LEU A 319 -6.95 20.72 -14.30
C LEU A 319 -5.68 21.25 -13.65
N LYS A 320 -5.11 22.34 -14.18
CA LYS A 320 -3.94 23.01 -13.61
C LYS A 320 -4.24 23.54 -12.20
N THR A 321 -5.37 24.22 -12.01
CA THR A 321 -5.79 24.68 -10.68
C THR A 321 -5.99 23.51 -9.72
N GLY A 322 -6.54 22.39 -10.17
CA GLY A 322 -6.63 21.17 -9.37
C GLY A 322 -5.26 20.65 -8.93
N LEU A 323 -4.28 20.58 -9.84
CA LEU A 323 -2.90 20.17 -9.54
C LEU A 323 -2.21 21.10 -8.54
N GLU A 324 -2.43 22.41 -8.64
CA GLU A 324 -1.85 23.41 -7.74
C GLU A 324 -2.28 23.21 -6.27
N THR A 325 -3.39 22.49 -6.01
CA THR A 325 -3.81 22.13 -4.65
C THR A 325 -2.96 21.02 -4.01
N TYR A 326 -2.27 20.19 -4.80
CA TYR A 326 -1.57 19.01 -4.31
C TYR A 326 -0.52 19.34 -3.23
N GLN A 327 0.38 20.27 -3.51
CA GLN A 327 1.50 20.58 -2.63
C GLN A 327 1.03 21.13 -1.28
N PRO A 328 0.14 22.15 -1.23
CA PRO A 328 -0.44 22.61 0.04
C PRO A 328 -1.17 21.52 0.82
N LEU A 329 -1.89 20.62 0.13
CA LEU A 329 -2.62 19.52 0.77
C LEU A 329 -1.68 18.48 1.37
N PHE A 330 -0.65 18.08 0.61
CA PHE A 330 0.39 17.16 1.04
C PHE A 330 1.13 17.74 2.26
N ASP A 331 1.60 18.99 2.20
CA ASP A 331 2.34 19.62 3.29
C ASP A 331 1.49 19.72 4.56
N ARG A 332 0.23 20.13 4.42
CA ARG A 332 -0.70 20.20 5.56
C ARG A 332 -0.91 18.84 6.21
N GLU A 333 -1.14 17.79 5.42
CA GLU A 333 -1.37 16.44 5.94
C GLU A 333 -0.10 15.85 6.54
N TYR A 334 1.04 15.99 5.88
CA TYR A 334 2.32 15.53 6.40
C TYR A 334 2.65 16.21 7.73
N GLN A 335 2.54 17.54 7.81
CA GLN A 335 2.79 18.27 9.04
C GLN A 335 1.79 17.91 10.15
N ARG A 336 0.53 17.64 9.81
CA ARG A 336 -0.46 17.13 10.78
C ARG A 336 -0.03 15.79 11.37
N GLN A 337 0.42 14.86 10.53
CA GLN A 337 0.90 13.55 10.96
C GLN A 337 2.18 13.68 11.78
N MET A 338 3.15 14.47 11.32
CA MET A 338 4.40 14.68 12.05
C MET A 338 4.15 15.32 13.42
N ARG A 339 3.37 16.40 13.53
CA ARG A 339 3.01 16.97 14.85
C ARG A 339 2.42 15.92 15.81
N ALA A 340 1.52 15.06 15.31
CA ALA A 340 0.97 13.97 16.11
C ALA A 340 2.05 12.98 16.58
N LYS A 341 3.02 12.63 15.73
CA LYS A 341 4.17 11.79 16.08
C LYS A 341 5.08 12.42 17.13
N PHE A 342 5.13 13.75 17.21
CA PHE A 342 5.82 14.52 18.27
C PHE A 342 4.90 14.84 19.47
N GLY A 343 3.65 14.37 19.48
CA GLY A 343 2.72 14.61 20.58
C GLY A 343 2.22 16.05 20.73
N LEU A 344 2.42 16.89 19.70
CA LEU A 344 1.97 18.27 19.63
C LEU A 344 0.51 18.34 19.21
N VAL A 345 -0.30 19.08 19.96
CA VAL A 345 -1.74 19.21 19.71
C VAL A 345 -2.05 20.49 18.93
N GLU A 346 -1.45 21.61 19.36
CA GLU A 346 -1.61 22.88 18.68
C GLU A 346 -0.68 22.97 17.47
N ALA A 347 -1.14 23.57 16.37
CA ALA A 347 -0.27 23.87 15.24
C ALA A 347 0.33 25.27 15.43
N ARG A 348 1.66 25.35 15.49
CA ARG A 348 2.40 26.62 15.56
C ARG A 348 3.48 26.69 14.49
N ALA A 349 3.89 27.90 14.12
CA ALA A 349 4.81 28.12 13.00
C ALA A 349 6.21 27.54 13.28
N GLU A 350 6.63 27.56 14.53
CA GLU A 350 7.91 27.01 15.00
C GLU A 350 8.00 25.48 14.96
N ASP A 351 6.87 24.77 14.83
CA ASP A 351 6.84 23.30 14.82
C ASP A 351 7.60 22.72 13.62
N ASP A 352 7.54 23.40 12.48
CA ASP A 352 8.18 22.94 11.24
C ASP A 352 9.71 22.93 11.34
N GLU A 353 10.30 23.91 12.03
CA GLU A 353 11.74 23.97 12.29
C GLU A 353 12.15 22.88 13.29
N LEU A 354 11.37 22.73 14.37
CA LEU A 354 11.61 21.72 15.40
C LEU A 354 11.59 20.29 14.83
N ILE A 355 10.61 19.99 13.98
CA ILE A 355 10.49 18.70 13.30
C ILE A 355 11.67 18.50 12.35
N ARG A 356 12.00 19.50 11.52
CA ARG A 356 13.09 19.42 10.54
C ARG A 356 14.45 19.17 11.20
N ASP A 357 14.72 19.82 12.32
CA ASP A 357 15.97 19.64 13.06
C ASP A 357 16.07 18.22 13.65
N PHE A 358 14.98 17.68 14.19
CA PHE A 358 14.94 16.30 14.65
C PHE A 358 15.17 15.29 13.51
N MET A 359 14.52 15.51 12.37
CA MET A 359 14.75 14.67 11.18
C MET A 359 16.20 14.74 10.70
N SER A 360 16.86 15.89 10.84
CA SER A 360 18.29 16.05 10.52
C SER A 360 19.19 15.32 11.51
N LEU A 361 18.82 15.26 12.80
CA LEU A 361 19.51 14.45 13.81
C LEU A 361 19.39 12.95 13.52
N LEU A 362 18.20 12.48 13.12
CA LEU A 362 17.98 11.11 12.68
C LEU A 362 18.87 10.76 11.48
N GLN A 363 18.89 11.62 10.45
CA GLN A 363 19.70 11.42 9.25
C GLN A 363 21.19 11.34 9.58
N GLY A 364 21.68 12.27 10.40
CA GLY A 364 23.09 12.33 10.77
C GLY A 364 23.55 11.18 11.66
N SER A 365 22.62 10.47 12.29
CA SER A 365 22.91 9.35 13.19
C SER A 365 22.58 7.98 12.59
N HIS A 366 21.91 7.94 11.42
CA HIS A 366 21.33 6.71 10.85
C HIS A 366 20.51 5.94 11.89
N ALA A 367 19.73 6.67 12.69
CA ALA A 367 18.95 6.08 13.78
C ALA A 367 17.67 5.43 13.25
N ASP A 368 17.20 4.38 13.91
CA ASP A 368 16.01 3.63 13.49
C ASP A 368 14.76 4.51 13.57
N TYR A 369 14.10 4.71 12.43
CA TYR A 369 12.98 5.64 12.30
C TYR A 369 11.82 5.25 13.24
N THR A 370 11.42 3.99 13.22
CA THR A 370 10.25 3.51 13.97
C THR A 370 10.53 3.50 15.47
N ILE A 371 11.68 2.97 15.87
CA ILE A 371 12.06 2.84 17.29
C ILE A 371 12.20 4.22 17.92
N VAL A 372 12.90 5.15 17.27
CA VAL A 372 13.12 6.48 17.85
C VAL A 372 11.80 7.24 18.03
N PHE A 373 10.88 7.18 17.05
CA PHE A 373 9.55 7.78 17.22
C PHE A 373 8.72 7.10 18.31
N ARG A 374 8.83 5.78 18.47
CA ARG A 374 8.17 5.06 19.56
C ARG A 374 8.75 5.45 20.92
N GLU A 375 10.07 5.56 21.04
CA GLU A 375 10.74 5.98 22.27
C GLU A 375 10.52 7.46 22.60
N LEU A 376 10.31 8.31 21.59
CA LEU A 376 10.05 9.74 21.79
C LEU A 376 8.82 9.96 22.68
N SER A 377 7.86 9.01 22.68
CA SER A 377 6.68 9.07 23.55
C SER A 377 7.02 9.05 25.04
N THR A 378 8.23 8.61 25.41
CA THR A 378 8.73 8.55 26.79
C THR A 378 9.56 9.77 27.19
N PHE A 379 9.73 10.76 26.29
CA PHE A 379 10.43 12.00 26.58
C PHE A 379 9.82 12.67 27.81
N SER A 380 10.63 13.02 28.81
CA SER A 380 10.19 13.69 30.03
C SER A 380 10.41 15.19 29.94
N THR A 381 9.38 15.95 30.30
CA THR A 381 9.43 17.42 30.35
C THR A 381 9.94 17.97 31.68
N ALA A 382 10.24 17.13 32.68
CA ALA A 382 10.86 17.57 33.93
C ALA A 382 12.23 18.25 33.69
N GLU A 383 12.57 19.28 34.48
CA GLU A 383 13.81 20.08 34.29
C GLU A 383 15.08 19.24 34.46
N SER A 384 15.06 18.29 35.39
CA SER A 384 16.18 17.40 35.68
C SER A 384 16.25 16.17 34.75
N ALA A 385 15.33 16.03 33.80
CA ALA A 385 15.29 14.86 32.94
C ALA A 385 16.38 14.92 31.86
N THR A 386 17.22 13.88 31.83
CA THR A 386 18.30 13.72 30.84
C THR A 386 17.83 13.06 29.54
N ASN A 387 16.68 12.37 29.55
CA ASN A 387 16.17 11.61 28.41
C ASN A 387 17.20 10.64 27.81
N GLY A 388 18.01 10.01 28.67
CA GLY A 388 19.21 9.25 28.27
C GLY A 388 18.97 8.13 27.25
N LYS A 389 17.85 7.41 27.33
CA LYS A 389 17.50 6.37 26.34
C LYS A 389 17.38 6.95 24.93
N LEU A 390 16.71 8.09 24.78
CA LEU A 390 16.60 8.78 23.50
C LEU A 390 17.96 9.30 23.02
N LEU A 391 18.75 9.86 23.94
CA LEU A 391 20.07 10.40 23.65
C LEU A 391 21.02 9.34 23.05
N GLU A 392 20.87 8.06 23.42
CA GLU A 392 21.70 6.95 22.92
C GLU A 392 21.56 6.70 21.42
N HIS A 393 20.46 7.12 20.79
CA HIS A 393 20.25 6.97 19.34
C HIS A 393 21.01 8.00 18.50
N PHE A 394 21.52 9.07 19.11
CA PHE A 394 22.09 10.19 18.38
C PHE A 394 23.61 10.26 18.52
N LEU A 395 24.30 10.34 17.37
CA LEU A 395 25.75 10.52 17.33
C LEU A 395 26.17 11.89 17.86
N ASN A 396 25.39 12.93 17.54
CA ASN A 396 25.62 14.29 18.05
C ASN A 396 24.71 14.56 19.26
N ARG A 397 25.23 14.19 20.43
CA ARG A 397 24.53 14.31 21.73
C ARG A 397 24.20 15.75 22.08
N ASP A 398 25.16 16.66 21.94
CA ASP A 398 24.99 18.07 22.27
C ASP A 398 23.85 18.70 21.46
N ARG A 399 23.79 18.43 20.15
CA ARG A 399 22.68 18.93 19.31
C ARG A 399 21.33 18.32 19.67
N PHE A 400 21.28 17.06 20.10
CA PHE A 400 20.04 16.47 20.59
C PHE A 400 19.60 17.11 21.91
N GLU A 401 20.53 17.41 22.83
CA GLU A 401 20.21 18.08 24.09
C GLU A 401 19.68 19.51 23.84
N GLU A 402 20.31 20.27 22.95
CA GLU A 402 19.83 21.59 22.50
C GLU A 402 18.43 21.50 21.88
N TRP A 403 18.20 20.50 21.03
CA TRP A 403 16.88 20.24 20.46
C TRP A 403 15.85 19.85 21.55
N GLY A 404 16.25 19.03 22.51
CA GLY A 404 15.42 18.57 23.61
C GLY A 404 14.94 19.70 24.51
N VAL A 405 15.77 20.73 24.75
CA VAL A 405 15.34 21.95 25.47
C VAL A 405 14.21 22.65 24.71
N ARG A 406 14.37 22.89 23.40
CA ARG A 406 13.33 23.53 22.58
C ARG A 406 12.04 22.71 22.52
N TYR A 407 12.16 21.38 22.37
CA TYR A 407 11.00 20.49 22.36
C TYR A 407 10.27 20.50 23.72
N ARG A 408 11.01 20.47 24.83
CA ARG A 408 10.44 20.60 26.18
C ARG A 408 9.68 21.91 26.35
N ASP A 409 10.26 23.03 25.95
CA ASP A 409 9.63 24.35 26.06
C ASP A 409 8.37 24.42 25.20
N ARG A 410 8.43 23.87 23.98
CA ARG A 410 7.28 23.78 23.08
C ARG A 410 6.14 22.96 23.71
N LEU A 411 6.43 21.82 24.31
CA LEU A 411 5.45 20.98 25.01
C LEU A 411 4.85 21.69 26.24
N ARG A 412 5.68 22.35 27.05
CA ARG A 412 5.24 23.11 28.23
C ARG A 412 4.32 24.26 27.85
N SER A 413 4.60 24.93 26.74
CA SER A 413 3.82 26.09 26.27
C SER A 413 2.39 25.75 25.81
N GLU A 414 2.06 24.47 25.58
CA GLU A 414 0.69 24.00 25.34
C GLU A 414 0.11 23.20 26.52
N GLY A 415 0.77 23.26 27.70
CA GLY A 415 0.33 22.53 28.89
C GLY A 415 0.38 21.02 28.76
N SER A 416 1.26 20.48 27.91
CA SER A 416 1.37 19.04 27.63
C SER A 416 1.77 18.26 28.90
N ARG A 417 1.01 17.21 29.22
CA ARG A 417 1.32 16.25 30.29
C ARG A 417 2.00 15.01 29.71
N ASP A 418 3.03 14.52 30.40
CA ASP A 418 3.89 13.45 29.88
C ASP A 418 3.17 12.11 29.70
N ASP A 419 2.35 11.69 30.67
CA ASP A 419 1.49 10.51 30.60
C ASP A 419 0.44 10.65 29.48
N GLU A 420 -0.24 11.80 29.48
CA GLU A 420 -1.14 12.32 28.45
C GLU A 420 -0.62 12.11 27.03
N ARG A 421 0.58 12.62 26.84
CA ARG A 421 1.29 12.67 25.57
C ARG A 421 1.79 11.30 25.17
N CYS A 422 2.32 10.51 26.11
CA CYS A 422 2.80 9.16 25.85
C CYS A 422 1.70 8.30 25.22
N ASP A 423 0.50 8.31 25.82
CA ASP A 423 -0.66 7.57 25.31
C ASP A 423 -1.08 8.03 23.91
N ARG A 424 -1.11 9.35 23.65
CA ARG A 424 -1.43 9.89 22.33
C ARG A 424 -0.40 9.49 21.27
N MET A 425 0.88 9.61 21.60
CA MET A 425 1.98 9.27 20.70
C MET A 425 2.01 7.77 20.43
N ASN A 426 1.77 6.92 21.43
CA ASN A 426 1.74 5.46 21.25
C ASN A 426 0.59 4.99 20.34
N ARG A 427 -0.46 5.80 20.13
CA ARG A 427 -1.55 5.52 19.17
C ARG A 427 -1.20 5.87 17.71
N VAL A 428 -0.13 6.63 17.47
CA VAL A 428 0.26 7.08 16.12
C VAL A 428 1.71 6.73 15.74
N ASN A 429 2.55 6.41 16.72
CA ASN A 429 3.89 5.87 16.53
C ASN A 429 3.84 4.34 16.69
N PRO A 430 3.92 3.59 15.58
CA PRO A 430 3.83 2.13 15.65
C PRO A 430 5.02 1.57 16.43
N LYS A 431 4.79 0.49 17.17
CA LYS A 431 5.85 -0.32 17.77
C LYS A 431 6.37 -1.37 16.77
N TYR A 432 5.49 -1.85 15.90
CA TYR A 432 5.81 -2.88 14.91
C TYR A 432 5.55 -2.37 13.49
N VAL A 433 6.52 -2.58 12.60
CA VAL A 433 6.38 -2.36 11.15
C VAL A 433 6.87 -3.61 10.41
N LEU A 434 6.43 -3.82 9.18
CA LEU A 434 6.84 -4.96 8.36
C LEU A 434 8.25 -4.72 7.80
N ARG A 435 9.25 -4.84 8.67
CA ARG A 435 10.67 -4.76 8.28
C ARG A 435 11.01 -5.86 7.27
N ASN A 436 11.92 -5.57 6.34
CA ASN A 436 12.26 -6.51 5.28
C ASN A 436 12.77 -7.86 5.81
N TYR A 437 13.55 -7.87 6.89
CA TYR A 437 14.07 -9.11 7.49
C TYR A 437 12.97 -9.98 8.13
N LEU A 438 11.89 -9.37 8.65
CA LEU A 438 10.76 -10.10 9.20
C LEU A 438 10.00 -10.80 8.08
N ALA A 439 9.71 -10.08 6.99
CA ALA A 439 9.11 -10.67 5.80
C ALA A 439 9.98 -11.82 5.25
N GLN A 440 11.30 -11.61 5.17
CA GLN A 440 12.25 -12.62 4.71
C GLN A 440 12.25 -13.87 5.61
N THR A 441 12.23 -13.70 6.93
CA THR A 441 12.15 -14.81 7.89
C THR A 441 10.88 -15.64 7.68
N ALA A 442 9.75 -14.99 7.42
CA ALA A 442 8.49 -15.69 7.12
C ALA A 442 8.55 -16.44 5.78
N ILE A 443 9.19 -15.86 4.77
CA ILE A 443 9.38 -16.47 3.45
C ILE A 443 10.25 -17.74 3.56
N GLU A 444 11.37 -17.67 4.27
CA GLU A 444 12.31 -18.80 4.44
C GLU A 444 11.65 -19.97 5.17
N LYS A 445 10.83 -19.70 6.18
CA LYS A 445 10.03 -20.75 6.85
C LYS A 445 8.96 -21.32 5.91
N ALA A 446 8.26 -20.46 5.16
CA ALA A 446 7.21 -20.87 4.24
C ALA A 446 7.73 -21.75 3.09
N GLN A 447 8.98 -21.56 2.64
CA GLN A 447 9.65 -22.45 1.69
C GLN A 447 9.75 -23.90 2.18
N HIS A 448 9.75 -24.10 3.51
CA HIS A 448 9.74 -25.41 4.18
C HIS A 448 8.34 -25.82 4.64
N LYS A 449 7.28 -25.17 4.12
CA LYS A 449 5.87 -25.35 4.51
C LYS A 449 5.57 -25.07 6.00
N ASP A 450 6.42 -24.28 6.66
CA ASP A 450 6.13 -23.69 7.97
C ASP A 450 5.54 -22.29 7.78
N PHE A 451 4.21 -22.17 7.95
CA PHE A 451 3.48 -20.90 7.80
C PHE A 451 3.26 -20.17 9.13
N SER A 452 3.81 -20.68 10.24
CA SER A 452 3.59 -20.11 11.58
C SER A 452 4.07 -18.66 11.72
N GLU A 453 5.12 -18.29 10.98
CA GLU A 453 5.64 -16.92 11.00
C GLU A 453 4.78 -15.95 10.20
N ILE A 454 4.13 -16.43 9.13
CA ILE A 454 3.15 -15.64 8.37
C ILE A 454 1.96 -15.31 9.27
N ASP A 455 1.40 -16.32 9.95
CA ASP A 455 0.28 -16.16 10.88
C ASP A 455 0.61 -15.18 12.02
N ARG A 456 1.81 -15.31 12.61
CA ARG A 456 2.27 -14.43 13.67
C ARG A 456 2.46 -12.99 13.20
N LEU A 457 3.16 -12.77 12.08
CA LEU A 457 3.35 -11.42 11.53
C LEU A 457 2.02 -10.80 11.09
N PHE A 458 1.16 -11.57 10.44
CA PHE A 458 -0.15 -11.12 10.02
C PHE A 458 -0.99 -10.64 11.21
N THR A 459 -1.01 -11.40 12.31
CA THR A 459 -1.70 -11.01 13.55
C THR A 459 -1.08 -9.78 14.20
N LEU A 460 0.26 -9.76 14.32
CA LEU A 460 1.01 -8.66 14.91
C LEU A 460 0.72 -7.33 14.20
N LEU A 461 0.72 -7.35 12.87
CA LEU A 461 0.60 -6.18 12.01
C LEU A 461 -0.81 -5.59 11.93
N GLN A 462 -1.84 -6.29 12.44
CA GLN A 462 -3.19 -5.72 12.56
C GLN A 462 -3.30 -4.68 13.68
N GLU A 463 -2.46 -4.78 14.72
CA GLU A 463 -2.46 -3.86 15.86
C GLU A 463 -1.04 -3.31 16.12
N PRO A 464 -0.41 -2.62 15.15
CA PRO A 464 1.01 -2.29 15.20
C PRO A 464 1.37 -1.27 16.29
N PHE A 465 0.39 -0.56 16.83
CA PHE A 465 0.54 0.47 17.87
C PHE A 465 0.49 -0.08 19.30
N LYS A 466 -0.13 -1.25 19.50
CA LYS A 466 -0.35 -1.82 20.82
C LYS A 466 0.84 -2.67 21.25
N ASP A 467 1.16 -2.63 22.54
CA ASP A 467 2.06 -3.61 23.14
C ASP A 467 1.40 -4.99 23.12
N GLN A 468 2.14 -5.99 22.65
CA GLN A 468 1.66 -7.36 22.49
C GLN A 468 2.61 -8.28 23.26
N PRO A 469 2.14 -8.96 24.33
CA PRO A 469 3.00 -9.80 25.18
C PRO A 469 3.74 -10.87 24.38
N GLY A 470 5.05 -10.99 24.62
CA GLY A 470 5.91 -11.96 23.93
C GLY A 470 6.39 -11.56 22.54
N MET A 471 6.03 -10.35 22.06
CA MET A 471 6.38 -9.87 20.72
C MET A 471 7.51 -8.82 20.71
N ASP A 472 8.18 -8.57 21.83
CA ASP A 472 9.21 -7.52 21.93
C ASP A 472 10.37 -7.71 20.93
N ALA A 473 10.70 -8.95 20.57
CA ALA A 473 11.71 -9.24 19.55
C ALA A 473 11.38 -8.65 18.17
N TYR A 474 10.09 -8.48 17.83
CA TYR A 474 9.64 -7.89 16.56
C TYR A 474 9.74 -6.36 16.53
N ALA A 475 9.94 -5.72 17.68
CA ALA A 475 10.19 -4.29 17.78
C ALA A 475 11.68 -3.93 17.66
N LEU A 476 12.57 -4.92 17.68
CA LEU A 476 14.01 -4.72 17.61
C LEU A 476 14.48 -4.28 16.21
N PRO A 477 15.61 -3.56 16.13
CA PRO A 477 16.22 -3.22 14.85
C PRO A 477 16.60 -4.50 14.08
N PRO A 478 16.77 -4.41 12.76
CA PRO A 478 17.21 -5.56 11.96
C PRO A 478 18.57 -6.09 12.44
N PRO A 479 18.78 -7.42 12.42
CA PRO A 479 20.12 -7.98 12.56
C PRO A 479 21.01 -7.52 11.39
N ASN A 480 22.33 -7.64 11.53
CA ASN A 480 23.29 -7.14 10.53
C ASN A 480 23.01 -7.64 9.10
N TRP A 481 22.66 -8.91 8.93
CA TRP A 481 22.30 -9.46 7.61
C TRP A 481 20.99 -8.85 7.06
N GLY A 482 20.05 -8.50 7.94
CA GLY A 482 18.77 -7.92 7.58
C GLY A 482 18.90 -6.49 7.02
N LYS A 483 19.90 -5.72 7.49
CA LYS A 483 20.18 -4.36 7.01
C LYS A 483 20.59 -4.29 5.54
N HIS A 484 21.07 -5.40 4.97
CA HIS A 484 21.58 -5.47 3.60
C HIS A 484 20.65 -6.22 2.65
N LEU A 485 19.41 -6.51 3.06
CA LEU A 485 18.44 -7.18 2.21
C LEU A 485 18.00 -6.26 1.07
N SER A 486 18.27 -6.71 -0.15
CA SER A 486 17.77 -6.11 -1.38
C SER A 486 16.48 -6.81 -1.83
N VAL A 487 15.47 -6.05 -2.21
CA VAL A 487 14.18 -6.59 -2.67
C VAL A 487 14.02 -6.34 -4.17
N SER A 488 13.68 -7.39 -4.92
CA SER A 488 13.42 -7.31 -6.36
C SER A 488 11.95 -7.39 -6.74
N CYS A 489 11.59 -6.72 -7.84
CA CYS A 489 10.40 -7.07 -8.60
C CYS A 489 10.56 -8.51 -9.08
N SER A 490 9.75 -9.43 -8.57
CA SER A 490 9.70 -10.84 -8.97
C SER A 490 9.03 -11.07 -10.34
N SER A 491 8.91 -10.02 -11.16
CA SER A 491 8.23 -10.04 -12.46
C SER A 491 8.99 -10.87 -13.47
#